data_AF-A0A317GTM5-F1
#
_entry.id   AF-A0A317GTM5-F1
#
_cell.length_a   1.000
_cell.length_b   1.000
_cell.length_c   1.000
_cell.angle_alpha   90.00
_cell.angle_beta   90.00
_cell.angle_gamma   90.00
#
_symmetry.space_group_name_H-M   'P 1'
#
loop_
_entity.id
_entity.type
_entity.pdbx_description
1 polymer ?
#
loop_
_entity_poly.entity_id
_entity_poly.type
_entity_poly.pdbx_seq_one_letter_code
_entity_poly.pdbx_strand_id
1 'polypeptide(L)'
;MTRTPNTSKSKRPTAQTRAKDRRWYVTTAIPYVNGRPHIGHALEFILTDSLARYHRLRGEDVRFLTGTDDNSLKNVRAAEREGIPTSEFIARNAKQFEALRDQLSLSFDDFIRTSVDPRHLEGVTKLWKACDANGDIYVRPYRGLYCVGCEQFYTEDELIDGLCPEHFTRPEVVEEENYFFRLSRYQDQLIQLIES
;
A
#
# COMPACT_ATOMS: atom_id res chain seq x y z
N MET A 1 -63.14 -27.82 2.84
CA MET A 1 -61.74 -27.39 3.06
C MET A 1 -61.24 -26.71 1.80
N THR A 2 -61.46 -25.40 1.67
CA THR A 2 -61.01 -24.58 0.54
C THR A 2 -59.60 -24.06 0.85
N ARG A 3 -58.59 -24.56 0.14
CA ARG A 3 -57.21 -24.06 0.23
C ARG A 3 -57.08 -22.77 -0.58
N THR A 4 -56.84 -21.67 0.10
CA THR A 4 -56.47 -20.38 -0.52
C THR A 4 -55.03 -20.45 -1.04
N PRO A 5 -54.73 -19.96 -2.26
CA PRO A 5 -53.35 -19.91 -2.74
C PRO A 5 -52.59 -18.79 -2.03
N ASN A 6 -51.52 -19.16 -1.32
CA ASN A 6 -50.61 -18.21 -0.71
C ASN A 6 -49.69 -17.61 -1.79
N THR A 7 -50.06 -16.45 -2.33
CA THR A 7 -49.19 -15.70 -3.25
C THR A 7 -48.22 -14.83 -2.44
N SER A 8 -47.13 -15.40 -1.95
CA SER A 8 -46.00 -14.62 -1.44
C SER A 8 -45.24 -14.03 -2.64
N LYS A 9 -45.64 -12.83 -3.07
CA LYS A 9 -44.86 -12.05 -4.03
C LYS A 9 -43.55 -11.63 -3.35
N SER A 10 -42.45 -12.31 -3.69
CA SER A 10 -41.09 -11.86 -3.41
C SER A 10 -40.91 -10.45 -3.98
N LYS A 11 -40.82 -9.45 -3.09
CA LYS A 11 -40.56 -8.05 -3.48
C LYS A 11 -39.10 -7.95 -3.88
N ARG A 12 -38.83 -7.66 -5.16
CA ARG A 12 -37.47 -7.32 -5.62
C ARG A 12 -36.96 -6.11 -4.80
N PRO A 13 -35.72 -6.14 -4.28
CA PRO A 13 -35.17 -5.01 -3.54
C PRO A 13 -35.14 -3.76 -4.41
N THR A 14 -35.45 -2.61 -3.83
CA THR A 14 -35.41 -1.31 -4.49
C THR A 14 -33.95 -0.96 -4.84
N ALA A 15 -33.75 -0.01 -5.77
CA ALA A 15 -32.40 0.44 -6.14
C ALA A 15 -31.58 0.92 -4.91
N GLN A 16 -32.25 1.52 -3.91
CA GLN A 16 -31.64 1.89 -2.63
C GLN A 16 -31.25 0.70 -1.75
N THR A 17 -32.03 -0.41 -1.76
CA THR A 17 -31.62 -1.63 -1.04
C THR A 17 -30.43 -2.29 -1.72
N ARG A 18 -30.39 -2.29 -3.06
CA ARG A 18 -29.25 -2.84 -3.84
C ARG A 18 -27.95 -2.05 -3.66
N ALA A 19 -28.02 -0.75 -3.42
CA ALA A 19 -26.84 0.08 -3.19
C ALA A 19 -26.17 -0.25 -1.86
N LYS A 20 -26.97 -0.46 -0.80
CA LYS A 20 -26.47 -0.82 0.54
C LYS A 20 -25.72 -2.15 0.58
N ASP A 21 -26.02 -3.06 -0.35
CA ASP A 21 -25.35 -4.37 -0.47
C ASP A 21 -24.03 -4.31 -1.26
N ARG A 22 -23.73 -3.18 -1.93
CA ARG A 22 -22.46 -3.01 -2.66
C ARG A 22 -21.40 -2.49 -1.71
N ARG A 23 -20.39 -3.33 -1.46
CA ARG A 23 -19.18 -2.96 -0.72
C ARG A 23 -18.17 -2.33 -1.67
N TRP A 24 -17.57 -1.25 -1.23
CA TRP A 24 -16.52 -0.53 -1.92
C TRP A 24 -15.32 -0.41 -1.01
N TYR A 25 -14.15 -0.82 -1.49
CA TYR A 25 -12.90 -0.65 -0.77
C TYR A 25 -11.94 0.12 -1.66
N VAL A 26 -11.42 1.23 -1.14
CA VAL A 26 -10.50 2.10 -1.85
C VAL A 26 -9.34 2.47 -0.93
N THR A 27 -8.14 2.53 -1.49
CA THR A 27 -6.92 2.82 -0.76
C THR A 27 -6.10 3.88 -1.47
N THR A 28 -5.29 4.63 -0.73
CA THR A 28 -4.15 5.34 -1.31
C THR A 28 -2.89 4.48 -1.16
N ALA A 29 -1.85 4.79 -1.91
CA ALA A 29 -0.50 4.43 -1.51
C ALA A 29 -0.21 5.03 -0.12
N ILE A 30 0.58 4.30 0.68
CA ILE A 30 1.06 4.80 1.97
C ILE A 30 2.41 5.48 1.73
N PRO A 31 2.53 6.81 1.93
CA PRO A 31 3.77 7.52 1.65
C PRO A 31 4.87 7.16 2.63
N TYR A 32 6.12 7.16 2.15
CA TYR A 32 7.27 7.23 3.02
C TYR A 32 7.22 8.53 3.83
N VAL A 33 7.49 8.44 5.13
CA VAL A 33 7.50 9.59 6.03
C VAL A 33 8.88 10.25 6.12
N ASN A 34 9.65 10.22 5.02
CA ASN A 34 11.00 10.74 4.91
C ASN A 34 11.06 12.28 4.77
N GLY A 35 9.91 12.95 4.75
CA GLY A 35 9.76 14.40 4.65
C GLY A 35 8.35 14.87 4.97
N ARG A 36 8.10 16.17 4.76
CA ARG A 36 6.77 16.77 4.92
C ARG A 36 5.85 16.38 3.76
N PRO A 37 4.52 16.30 3.96
CA PRO A 37 3.58 16.13 2.87
C PRO A 37 3.68 17.27 1.83
N HIS A 38 3.42 16.96 0.57
CA HIS A 38 3.48 17.89 -0.56
C HIS A 38 2.28 17.70 -1.49
N ILE A 39 2.17 18.53 -2.53
CA ILE A 39 1.01 18.55 -3.42
C ILE A 39 0.73 17.20 -4.11
N GLY A 40 1.76 16.41 -4.42
CA GLY A 40 1.58 15.04 -4.94
C GLY A 40 0.77 14.14 -4.00
N HIS A 41 1.10 14.12 -2.70
CA HIS A 41 0.33 13.37 -1.69
C HIS A 41 -1.10 13.90 -1.58
N ALA A 42 -1.26 15.23 -1.55
CA ALA A 42 -2.57 15.85 -1.45
C ALA A 42 -3.47 15.50 -2.66
N LEU A 43 -2.90 15.46 -3.87
CA LEU A 43 -3.62 15.10 -5.09
C LEU A 43 -4.20 13.69 -4.98
N GLU A 44 -3.37 12.69 -4.66
CA GLU A 44 -3.83 11.31 -4.53
C GLU A 44 -4.90 11.17 -3.43
N PHE A 45 -4.68 11.79 -2.27
CA PHE A 45 -5.61 11.75 -1.15
C PHE A 45 -6.96 12.36 -1.51
N ILE A 46 -6.99 13.51 -2.19
CA ILE A 46 -8.22 14.19 -2.60
C ILE A 46 -8.96 13.40 -3.70
N LEU A 47 -8.24 12.82 -4.67
CA LEU A 47 -8.84 12.02 -5.73
C LEU A 47 -9.52 10.77 -5.15
N THR A 48 -8.81 10.05 -4.29
CA THR A 48 -9.34 8.87 -3.61
C THR A 48 -10.51 9.23 -2.69
N ASP A 49 -10.42 10.35 -1.97
CA ASP A 49 -11.50 10.84 -1.11
C ASP A 49 -12.75 11.21 -1.92
N SER A 50 -12.59 11.86 -3.07
CA SER A 50 -13.69 12.20 -3.97
C SER A 50 -14.41 10.96 -4.45
N LEU A 51 -13.67 9.90 -4.79
CA LEU A 51 -14.23 8.60 -5.17
C LEU A 51 -14.97 7.95 -3.99
N ALA A 52 -14.34 7.89 -2.81
CA ALA A 52 -14.97 7.34 -1.61
C ALA A 52 -16.30 8.05 -1.28
N ARG A 53 -16.31 9.38 -1.32
CA ARG A 53 -17.51 10.20 -1.10
C ARG A 53 -18.58 9.96 -2.16
N TYR A 54 -18.20 9.85 -3.43
CA TYR A 54 -19.15 9.54 -4.51
C TYR A 54 -19.87 8.21 -4.26
N HIS A 55 -19.14 7.17 -3.84
CA HIS A 55 -19.74 5.87 -3.51
C HIS A 55 -20.62 5.93 -2.25
N ARG A 56 -20.20 6.68 -1.21
CA ARG A 56 -21.02 6.92 -0.02
C ARG A 56 -22.32 7.67 -0.35
N LEU A 57 -22.27 8.68 -1.22
CA LEU A 57 -23.45 9.43 -1.67
C LEU A 57 -24.46 8.56 -2.43
N ARG A 58 -23.99 7.49 -3.06
CA ARG A 58 -24.85 6.47 -3.71
C ARG A 58 -25.47 5.48 -2.73
N GLY A 59 -25.14 5.57 -1.43
CA GLY A 59 -25.64 4.67 -0.38
C GLY A 59 -24.91 3.34 -0.30
N GLU A 60 -23.68 3.26 -0.83
CA GLU A 60 -22.84 2.06 -0.81
C GLU A 60 -22.03 1.96 0.50
N ASP A 61 -21.65 0.74 0.88
CA ASP A 61 -20.83 0.48 2.08
C ASP A 61 -19.34 0.67 1.71
N VAL A 62 -18.79 1.83 2.07
CA VAL A 62 -17.45 2.25 1.64
C VAL A 62 -16.45 2.15 2.77
N ARG A 63 -15.33 1.51 2.48
CA ARG A 63 -14.09 1.52 3.26
C ARG A 63 -13.01 2.28 2.50
N PHE A 64 -12.52 3.36 3.07
CA PHE A 64 -11.37 4.13 2.59
C PHE A 64 -10.22 3.98 3.59
N LEU A 65 -9.11 3.35 3.18
CA LEU A 65 -7.90 3.18 3.97
C LEU A 65 -6.75 4.02 3.42
N THR A 66 -6.00 4.66 4.31
CA THR A 66 -4.70 5.27 4.02
C THR A 66 -3.75 4.99 5.18
N GLY A 67 -2.58 5.63 5.22
CA GLY A 67 -1.58 5.36 6.24
C GLY A 67 -0.20 5.94 5.91
N THR A 68 0.84 5.40 6.55
CA THR A 68 2.24 5.73 6.29
C THR A 68 3.09 4.48 6.20
N ASP A 69 4.08 4.50 5.31
CA ASP A 69 5.16 3.54 5.32
C ASP A 69 6.34 4.03 6.16
N ASP A 70 6.44 3.43 7.34
CA ASP A 70 7.43 3.73 8.34
C ASP A 70 8.72 2.90 8.13
N ASN A 71 8.69 1.80 7.38
CA ASN A 71 9.75 0.80 7.31
C ASN A 71 10.64 0.92 6.05
N SER A 72 11.14 2.14 5.76
CA SER A 72 12.05 2.40 4.62
C SER A 72 13.41 2.95 5.03
N LEU A 73 14.46 2.56 4.30
CA LEU A 73 15.81 3.11 4.44
C LEU A 73 15.84 4.63 4.19
N LYS A 74 14.90 5.17 3.40
CA LYS A 74 14.75 6.61 3.19
C LYS A 74 14.40 7.34 4.47
N ASN A 75 13.59 6.73 5.36
CA ASN A 75 13.26 7.29 6.67
C ASN A 75 14.51 7.32 7.55
N VAL A 76 15.29 6.23 7.57
CA VAL A 76 16.55 6.13 8.34
C VAL A 76 17.53 7.23 7.90
N ARG A 77 17.83 7.31 6.59
CA ARG A 77 18.77 8.32 6.05
C ARG A 77 18.29 9.75 6.24
N ALA A 78 16.98 9.99 6.28
CA ALA A 78 16.43 11.32 6.54
C ALA A 78 16.58 11.70 8.02
N ALA A 79 16.31 10.76 8.94
CA ALA A 79 16.50 10.95 10.38
C ALA A 79 17.97 11.20 10.75
N GLU A 80 18.89 10.43 10.15
CA GLU A 80 20.34 10.60 10.33
C GLU A 80 20.83 11.98 9.90
N ARG A 81 20.34 12.48 8.75
CA ARG A 81 20.67 13.84 8.27
C ARG A 81 20.17 14.94 9.19
N GLU A 82 19.10 14.68 9.94
CA GLU A 82 18.56 15.61 10.94
C GLU A 82 19.17 15.42 12.34
N GLY A 83 19.92 14.34 12.55
CA GLY A 83 20.57 14.04 13.83
C GLY A 83 19.59 13.63 14.94
N ILE A 84 18.43 13.04 14.59
CA ILE A 84 17.43 12.57 15.55
C ILE A 84 17.16 11.06 15.42
N PRO A 85 16.64 10.39 16.46
CA PRO A 85 16.28 8.98 16.37
C PRO A 85 15.24 8.70 15.26
N THR A 86 15.42 7.63 14.49
CA THR A 86 14.50 7.25 13.39
C THR A 86 13.06 7.09 13.85
N SER A 87 12.83 6.50 15.03
CA SER A 87 11.49 6.33 15.60
C SER A 87 10.81 7.67 15.90
N GLU A 88 11.57 8.65 16.40
CA GLU A 88 11.08 10.01 16.66
C GLU A 88 10.76 10.73 15.35
N PHE A 89 11.65 10.63 14.35
CA PHE A 89 11.47 11.20 13.03
C PHE A 89 10.20 10.67 12.34
N ILE A 90 10.02 9.35 12.31
CA ILE A 90 8.84 8.67 11.77
C ILE A 90 7.58 9.12 12.51
N ALA A 91 7.60 9.09 13.86
CA ALA A 91 6.44 9.46 14.65
C ALA A 91 6.01 10.92 14.42
N ARG A 92 6.97 11.84 14.26
CA ARG A 92 6.71 13.24 13.96
C ARG A 92 6.11 13.42 12.57
N ASN A 93 6.71 12.80 11.55
CA ASN A 93 6.27 13.00 10.17
C ASN A 93 4.96 12.27 9.87
N ALA A 94 4.74 11.06 10.42
CA ALA A 94 3.48 10.36 10.30
C ALA A 94 2.29 11.17 10.84
N LYS A 95 2.47 11.88 11.97
CA LYS A 95 1.47 12.81 12.50
C LYS A 95 1.12 13.95 11.52
N GLN A 96 2.09 14.42 10.73
CA GLN A 96 1.83 15.46 9.72
C GLN A 96 0.99 14.92 8.56
N PHE A 97 1.22 13.67 8.14
CA PHE A 97 0.37 13.02 7.14
C PHE A 97 -1.04 12.75 7.68
N GLU A 98 -1.17 12.28 8.93
CA GLU A 98 -2.47 12.06 9.56
C GLU A 98 -3.26 13.37 9.71
N ALA A 99 -2.57 14.48 10.06
CA ALA A 99 -3.16 15.81 10.18
C ALA A 99 -3.72 16.38 8.86
N LEU A 100 -3.35 15.82 7.70
CA LEU A 100 -3.99 16.18 6.43
C LEU A 100 -5.48 15.85 6.42
N ARG A 101 -5.95 14.92 7.27
CA ARG A 101 -7.37 14.64 7.46
C ARG A 101 -8.16 15.92 7.67
N ASP A 102 -7.73 16.74 8.63
CA ASP A 102 -8.46 17.94 9.00
C ASP A 102 -8.19 19.08 8.01
N GLN A 103 -6.92 19.22 7.58
CA GLN A 103 -6.53 20.30 6.66
C GLN A 103 -7.18 20.21 5.28
N LEU A 104 -7.39 18.99 4.77
CA LEU A 104 -7.98 18.73 3.46
C LEU A 104 -9.41 18.19 3.56
N SER A 105 -9.97 18.09 4.77
CA SER A 105 -11.30 17.51 5.02
C SER A 105 -11.46 16.09 4.43
N LEU A 106 -10.46 15.23 4.62
CA LEU A 106 -10.47 13.85 4.11
C LEU A 106 -11.37 12.95 4.96
N SER A 107 -11.99 11.97 4.30
CA SER A 107 -12.97 11.06 4.86
C SER A 107 -12.48 9.61 4.90
N PHE A 108 -11.17 9.37 5.06
CA PHE A 108 -10.67 8.02 5.29
C PHE A 108 -11.18 7.45 6.62
N ASP A 109 -11.53 6.17 6.61
CA ASP A 109 -12.09 5.49 7.78
C ASP A 109 -11.00 4.99 8.73
N ASP A 110 -9.76 4.85 8.25
CA ASP A 110 -8.63 4.33 9.04
C ASP A 110 -7.30 4.82 8.47
N PHE A 111 -6.29 4.82 9.34
CA PHE A 111 -4.93 5.26 9.05
C PHE A 111 -3.95 4.26 9.64
N ILE A 112 -3.34 3.43 8.79
CA ILE A 112 -2.39 2.40 9.22
C ILE A 112 -0.98 2.98 9.29
N ARG A 113 -0.25 2.64 10.36
CA ARG A 113 1.17 2.96 10.48
C ARG A 113 1.98 1.67 10.58
N THR A 114 2.84 1.41 9.60
CA THR A 114 3.48 0.09 9.44
C THR A 114 4.45 -0.28 10.57
N SER A 115 4.96 0.69 11.33
CA SER A 115 5.90 0.42 12.43
C SER A 115 5.25 0.19 13.80
N VAL A 116 4.02 0.66 14.01
CA VAL A 116 3.38 0.65 15.34
C VAL A 116 2.04 -0.06 15.39
N ASP A 117 1.38 -0.30 14.25
CA ASP A 117 0.07 -0.95 14.23
C ASP A 117 0.22 -2.49 14.32
N PRO A 118 -0.30 -3.14 15.37
CA PRO A 118 -0.18 -4.59 15.52
C PRO A 118 -0.90 -5.36 14.39
N ARG A 119 -1.96 -4.77 13.80
CA ARG A 119 -2.71 -5.39 12.69
C ARG A 119 -1.82 -5.55 11.45
N HIS A 120 -0.89 -4.62 11.25
CA HIS A 120 0.06 -4.69 10.14
C HIS A 120 1.06 -5.82 10.35
N LEU A 121 1.67 -5.90 11.53
CA LEU A 121 2.63 -6.96 11.87
C LEU A 121 2.00 -8.35 11.75
N GLU A 122 0.77 -8.53 12.25
CA GLU A 122 0.02 -9.77 12.11
C GLU A 122 -0.22 -10.15 10.65
N GLY A 123 -0.62 -9.17 9.82
CA GLY A 123 -0.85 -9.36 8.39
C GLY A 123 0.41 -9.80 7.64
N VAL A 124 1.52 -9.09 7.83
CA VAL A 124 2.81 -9.41 7.20
C VAL A 124 3.33 -10.77 7.67
N THR A 125 3.24 -11.07 8.97
CA THR A 125 3.65 -12.37 9.54
C THR A 125 2.84 -13.52 8.93
N LYS A 126 1.53 -13.32 8.74
CA LYS A 126 0.67 -14.32 8.12
C LYS A 126 1.05 -14.58 6.65
N LEU A 127 1.29 -13.51 5.89
CA LEU A 127 1.72 -13.62 4.48
C LEU A 127 3.06 -14.36 4.38
N TRP A 128 4.04 -13.96 5.19
CA TRP A 128 5.36 -14.60 5.23
C TRP A 128 5.25 -16.10 5.48
N LYS A 129 4.51 -16.51 6.53
CA LYS A 129 4.32 -17.92 6.88
C LYS A 129 3.62 -18.71 5.77
N ALA A 130 2.68 -18.09 5.05
CA ALA A 130 2.01 -18.74 3.92
C ALA A 130 2.99 -18.97 2.75
N CYS A 131 3.82 -17.98 2.42
CA CYS A 131 4.85 -18.10 1.38
C CYS A 131 5.92 -19.15 1.75
N ASP A 132 6.36 -19.16 3.01
CA ASP A 132 7.33 -20.14 3.52
C ASP A 132 6.77 -21.57 3.45
N ALA A 133 5.55 -21.76 3.95
CA ALA A 133 4.87 -23.06 3.91
C ALA A 133 4.65 -23.58 2.48
N ASN A 134 4.55 -22.69 1.49
CA ASN A 134 4.44 -23.04 0.08
C ASN A 134 5.81 -23.23 -0.63
N GLY A 135 6.91 -23.07 0.10
CA GLY A 135 8.26 -23.19 -0.44
C GLY A 135 8.63 -22.07 -1.42
N ASP A 136 8.01 -20.90 -1.28
CA ASP A 136 8.26 -19.75 -2.14
C ASP A 136 9.34 -18.82 -1.59
N ILE A 137 9.75 -19.03 -0.35
CA ILE A 137 10.88 -18.33 0.27
C ILE A 137 12.14 -19.17 0.12
N TYR A 138 13.22 -18.55 -0.35
CA TYR A 138 14.53 -19.19 -0.42
C TYR A 138 15.63 -18.17 -0.16
N VAL A 139 16.77 -18.66 0.35
CA VAL A 139 17.93 -17.82 0.65
C VAL A 139 18.93 -17.89 -0.49
N ARG A 140 19.52 -16.76 -0.86
CA ARG A 140 20.61 -16.69 -1.83
C ARG A 140 21.57 -15.55 -1.47
N PRO A 141 22.90 -15.75 -1.61
CA PRO A 141 23.81 -14.62 -1.63
C PRO A 141 23.55 -13.79 -2.89
N TYR A 142 23.46 -12.48 -2.72
CA TYR A 142 23.23 -11.57 -3.83
C TYR A 142 24.17 -10.39 -3.74
N ARG A 143 24.76 -10.05 -4.88
CA ARG A 143 25.58 -8.86 -5.08
C ARG A 143 25.03 -8.06 -6.25
N GLY A 144 24.75 -6.78 -6.05
CA GLY A 144 24.17 -5.93 -7.10
C GLY A 144 24.37 -4.44 -6.85
N LEU A 145 24.08 -3.65 -7.88
CA LEU A 145 24.14 -2.19 -7.85
C LEU A 145 22.78 -1.65 -7.39
N TYR A 146 22.67 -1.24 -6.13
CA TYR A 146 21.42 -0.83 -5.51
C TYR A 146 21.24 0.69 -5.54
N CYS A 147 20.15 1.17 -6.15
CA CYS A 147 19.76 2.57 -6.06
C CYS A 147 18.78 2.76 -4.90
N VAL A 148 19.20 3.48 -3.86
CA VAL A 148 18.33 3.78 -2.70
C VAL A 148 17.15 4.69 -3.07
N GLY A 149 17.28 5.52 -4.10
CA GLY A 149 16.19 6.35 -4.60
C GLY A 149 15.05 5.51 -5.17
N CYS A 150 15.38 4.54 -6.03
CA CYS A 150 14.40 3.62 -6.64
C CYS A 150 13.99 2.48 -5.72
N GLU A 151 14.77 2.19 -4.66
CA GLU A 151 14.69 0.96 -3.87
C GLU A 151 14.81 -0.31 -4.74
N GLN A 152 15.62 -0.22 -5.79
CA GLN A 152 15.75 -1.23 -6.82
C GLN A 152 17.23 -1.49 -7.16
N PHE A 153 17.51 -2.75 -7.49
CA PHE A 153 18.78 -3.17 -8.06
C PHE A 153 18.81 -2.95 -9.58
N TYR A 154 19.96 -2.53 -10.07
CA TYR A 154 20.27 -2.37 -11.48
C TYR A 154 21.41 -3.31 -11.89
N THR A 155 21.37 -3.78 -13.12
CA THR A 155 22.55 -4.34 -13.80
C THR A 155 23.40 -3.21 -14.40
N GLU A 156 24.66 -3.48 -14.74
CA GLU A 156 25.57 -2.46 -15.28
C GLU A 156 25.05 -1.85 -16.60
N ASP A 157 24.35 -2.63 -17.42
CA ASP A 157 23.78 -2.22 -18.71
C ASP A 157 22.50 -1.37 -18.57
N GLU A 158 21.82 -1.42 -17.43
CA GLU A 158 20.68 -0.54 -17.13
C GLU A 158 21.12 0.86 -16.64
N LEU A 159 22.41 1.05 -16.36
CA LEU A 159 22.95 2.33 -15.90
C LEU A 159 23.36 3.23 -17.07
N ILE A 160 23.10 4.52 -16.92
CA ILE A 160 23.53 5.55 -17.87
C ILE A 160 24.79 6.20 -17.30
N ASP A 161 25.94 5.99 -17.96
CA ASP A 161 27.26 6.44 -17.48
C ASP A 161 27.60 5.97 -16.05
N GLY A 162 27.09 4.80 -15.65
CA GLY A 162 27.25 4.24 -14.31
C GLY A 162 26.38 4.88 -13.23
N LEU A 163 25.34 5.63 -13.63
CA LEU A 163 24.36 6.27 -12.76
C LEU A 163 22.97 5.66 -12.95
N CYS A 164 22.17 5.68 -11.88
CA CYS A 164 20.76 5.31 -11.95
C CYS A 164 20.01 6.23 -12.94
N PRO A 165 19.21 5.69 -13.86
CA PRO A 165 18.52 6.48 -14.89
C PRO A 165 17.49 7.47 -14.33
N GLU A 166 16.93 7.19 -13.15
CA GLU A 166 15.90 8.02 -12.52
C GLU A 166 16.49 9.11 -11.63
N HIS A 167 17.54 8.80 -10.87
CA HIS A 167 18.07 9.67 -9.82
C HIS A 167 19.42 10.30 -10.16
N PHE A 168 20.08 9.85 -11.24
CA PHE A 168 21.40 10.31 -11.66
C PHE A 168 22.47 10.20 -10.55
N THR A 169 22.28 9.25 -9.64
CA THR A 169 23.22 8.94 -8.57
C THR A 169 23.89 7.60 -8.82
N ARG A 170 25.13 7.45 -8.36
CA ARG A 170 25.84 6.17 -8.44
C ARG A 170 25.18 5.18 -7.48
N PRO A 171 24.72 4.01 -7.96
CA PRO A 171 24.20 2.97 -7.09
C PRO A 171 25.28 2.45 -6.13
N GLU A 172 24.85 1.94 -4.97
CA GLU A 172 25.72 1.34 -3.97
C GLU A 172 25.94 -0.15 -4.31
N VAL A 173 27.16 -0.65 -4.15
CA VAL A 173 27.40 -2.10 -4.24
C VAL A 173 26.92 -2.72 -2.94
N VAL A 174 25.86 -3.51 -3.01
CA VAL A 174 25.34 -4.28 -1.87
C VAL A 174 25.66 -5.75 -2.11
N GLU A 175 26.25 -6.40 -1.10
CA GLU A 175 26.51 -7.83 -1.09
C GLU A 175 26.00 -8.40 0.24
N GLU A 176 24.90 -9.14 0.19
CA GLU A 176 24.28 -9.70 1.37
C GLU A 176 23.55 -11.02 1.05
N GLU A 177 23.40 -11.86 2.08
CA GLU A 177 22.53 -13.02 2.02
C GLU A 177 21.10 -12.57 2.32
N ASN A 178 20.20 -12.73 1.34
CA ASN A 178 18.82 -12.28 1.44
C ASN A 178 17.83 -13.42 1.26
N TYR A 179 16.65 -13.22 1.84
CA TYR A 179 15.46 -14.01 1.55
C TYR A 179 14.79 -13.48 0.29
N PHE A 180 14.51 -14.36 -0.66
CA PHE A 180 13.86 -14.05 -1.92
C PHE A 180 12.50 -14.72 -1.98
N PHE A 181 11.51 -13.98 -2.51
CA PHE A 181 10.23 -14.56 -2.92
C PHE A 181 10.32 -15.06 -4.36
N ARG A 182 9.89 -16.30 -4.59
CA ARG A 182 9.93 -16.96 -5.90
C ARG A 182 8.79 -16.52 -6.81
N LEU A 183 8.72 -15.22 -7.10
CA LEU A 183 7.69 -14.61 -7.96
C LEU A 183 7.57 -15.28 -9.33
N SER A 184 8.68 -15.80 -9.88
CA SER A 184 8.69 -16.49 -11.17
C SER A 184 7.75 -17.69 -11.26
N ARG A 185 7.39 -18.33 -10.13
CA ARG A 185 6.37 -19.41 -10.12
C ARG A 185 4.97 -18.92 -10.47
N TYR A 186 4.70 -17.63 -10.30
CA TYR A 186 3.38 -17.02 -10.45
C TYR A 186 3.23 -16.25 -11.76
N GLN A 187 4.28 -16.20 -12.59
CA GLN A 187 4.32 -15.34 -13.77
C GLN A 187 3.15 -15.60 -14.74
N ASP A 188 2.97 -16.85 -15.18
CA ASP A 188 1.93 -17.19 -16.16
C ASP A 188 0.52 -16.96 -15.60
N GLN A 189 0.32 -17.22 -14.31
CA GLN A 189 -0.94 -16.96 -13.63
C GLN A 189 -1.24 -15.46 -13.56
N LEU A 190 -0.24 -14.63 -13.25
CA LEU A 190 -0.40 -13.17 -13.22
C LEU A 190 -0.71 -12.61 -14.59
N ILE A 191 -0.03 -13.08 -15.64
CA ILE A 191 -0.32 -12.70 -17.04
C ILE A 191 -1.77 -13.04 -17.39
N GLN A 192 -2.20 -14.27 -17.12
CA GLN A 192 -3.56 -14.71 -17.43
C GLN A 192 -4.63 -13.88 -16.72
N LEU A 193 -4.40 -13.49 -15.45
CA LEU A 193 -5.33 -12.66 -14.67
C LEU A 193 -5.41 -11.22 -15.19
N ILE A 194 -4.35 -10.70 -15.82
CA ILE A 194 -4.32 -9.34 -16.36
C ILE A 194 -4.97 -9.29 -17.76
N GLU A 195 -4.82 -10.35 -18.55
CA GLU A 195 -5.38 -10.44 -19.90
C GLU A 195 -6.89 -10.76 -19.95
N SER A 196 -7.47 -11.22 -18.84
CA SER A 196 -8.90 -11.60 -18.74
C SER A 196 -9.83 -10.43 -18.44
#